data_AF-A0A261GNR3-F1
#
_entry.id   AF-A0A261GNR3-F1
#
_cell.length_a   1.000
_cell.length_b   1.000
_cell.length_c   1.000
_cell.angle_alpha   90.00
_cell.angle_beta   90.00
_cell.angle_gamma   90.00
#
_symmetry.space_group_name_H-M   'P 1'
#
loop_
_entity.id
_entity.type
_entity.pdbx_description
1 polymer ?
#
loop_
_entity_poly.entity_id
_entity_poly.type
_entity_poly.pdbx_seq_one_letter_code
_entity_poly.pdbx_strand_id
1 'polypeptide(L)' 'MKRFQIDLAESELKIVLEALTKLEHHMSTICAESDDEDEIADIGNDLIEVRLLLKPLRERAIKQFGEGIVNFSRESM' A
#
# COMPACT_ATOMS: atom_id res chain seq x y z
N MET A 1 13.77 8.92 16.45
CA MET A 1 13.60 8.24 15.15
C MET A 1 14.49 8.89 14.10
N LYS A 2 15.29 8.10 13.37
CA LYS A 2 15.98 8.57 12.17
C LYS A 2 15.00 8.48 11.00
N ARG A 3 15.09 9.42 10.05
CA ARG A 3 14.23 9.45 8.85
C ARG A 3 15.08 9.17 7.63
N PHE A 4 14.56 8.33 6.73
CA PHE A 4 15.10 8.12 5.39
C PHE A 4 14.18 8.86 4.40
N GLN A 5 14.77 9.56 3.43
CA GLN A 5 14.02 10.35 2.45
C GLN A 5 14.28 9.80 1.05
N ILE A 6 13.22 9.71 0.26
CA ILE A 6 13.24 9.34 -1.15
C ILE A 6 12.44 10.39 -1.94
N ASP A 7 12.98 10.80 -3.07
CA ASP A 7 12.30 11.64 -4.05
C ASP A 7 11.90 10.75 -5.24
N LEU A 8 10.63 10.78 -5.61
CA LEU A 8 10.05 9.92 -6.65
C LEU A 8 9.28 10.76 -7.66
N ALA A 9 9.45 10.44 -8.94
CA ALA A 9 8.56 10.91 -9.99
C ALA A 9 7.17 10.28 -9.87
N GLU A 10 6.16 10.87 -10.54
CA GLU A 10 4.77 10.37 -10.52
C GLU A 10 4.67 8.88 -10.89
N SER A 11 5.37 8.46 -11.94
CA SER A 11 5.38 7.07 -12.41
C SER A 11 6.00 6.09 -11.41
N GLU A 12 7.06 6.50 -10.72
CA GLU A 12 7.74 5.70 -9.69
C GLU A 12 6.86 5.58 -8.44
N LEU A 13 6.26 6.69 -8.01
CA LEU A 13 5.33 6.70 -6.89
C LEU A 13 4.08 5.86 -7.19
N LYS A 14 3.59 5.86 -8.44
CA LYS A 14 2.50 5.00 -8.88
C LYS A 14 2.83 3.52 -8.72
N ILE A 15 4.05 3.10 -9.07
CA ILE A 15 4.52 1.71 -8.87
C ILE A 15 4.53 1.37 -7.37
N VAL A 16 5.05 2.26 -6.52
CA VAL A 16 5.08 2.05 -5.07
C VAL A 16 3.67 1.91 -4.49
N LEU A 17 2.75 2.79 -4.87
CA LEU A 17 1.36 2.75 -4.42
C LEU A 17 0.65 1.47 -4.89
N GLU A 18 0.86 1.04 -6.14
CA GLU A 18 0.29 -0.21 -6.66
C GLU A 18 0.82 -1.42 -5.89
N ALA A 19 2.13 -1.48 -5.63
CA ALA A 19 2.75 -2.56 -4.89
C ALA A 19 2.22 -2.66 -3.45
N LEU A 20 2.16 -1.52 -2.73
CA LEU A 20 1.62 -1.47 -1.37
C LEU A 20 0.13 -1.84 -1.32
N THR A 21 -0.65 -1.44 -2.34
CA THR A 21 -2.07 -1.79 -2.42
C THR A 21 -2.27 -3.28 -2.64
N LYS A 22 -1.46 -3.92 -3.49
CA LYS A 22 -1.49 -5.37 -3.68
C LYS A 22 -1.05 -6.13 -2.43
N LEU A 23 -0.02 -5.63 -1.74
CA LEU A 23 0.46 -6.22 -0.50
C LEU A 23 -0.60 -6.17 0.60
N GLU A 24 -1.23 -5.01 0.78
CA GLU A 24 -2.34 -4.83 1.74
C GLU A 24 -3.50 -5.77 1.45
N HIS A 25 -3.89 -5.90 0.17
CA HIS A 25 -4.94 -6.83 -0.23
C HIS A 25 -4.57 -8.28 0.07
N HIS A 26 -3.36 -8.71 -0.31
CA HIS A 26 -2.88 -10.07 -0.07
C HIS A 26 -2.84 -10.43 1.41
N MET A 27 -2.28 -9.56 2.25
CA MET A 27 -2.22 -9.75 3.70
C MET A 27 -3.63 -9.77 4.33
N SER A 28 -4.54 -8.92 3.84
CA SER A 28 -5.94 -8.93 4.28
C SER A 28 -6.65 -10.24 3.93
N THR A 29 -6.37 -10.80 2.75
CA THR A 29 -6.88 -12.12 2.35
C THR A 29 -6.36 -13.22 3.28
N ILE A 30 -5.05 -13.24 3.59
CA ILE A 30 -4.49 -14.22 4.53
C ILE A 30 -5.19 -14.12 5.89
N CYS A 31 -5.31 -12.91 6.45
CA CYS A 31 -5.97 -12.70 7.74
C CYS A 31 -7.45 -13.13 7.74
N ALA A 32 -8.11 -13.17 6.58
CA ALA A 32 -9.52 -13.52 6.45
C ALA A 32 -9.75 -15.01 6.16
N GLU A 33 -8.78 -15.68 5.54
CA GLU A 33 -8.93 -17.04 5.02
C GLU A 33 -8.08 -18.08 5.78
N SER A 34 -7.07 -17.66 6.55
CA SER A 34 -6.25 -18.59 7.32
C SER A 34 -6.99 -19.12 8.55
N ASP A 35 -6.79 -20.40 8.85
CA ASP A 35 -7.24 -21.06 10.07
C ASP A 35 -6.13 -21.13 11.14
N ASP A 36 -4.92 -20.62 10.84
CA ASP A 36 -3.79 -20.57 11.76
C ASP A 36 -3.79 -19.25 12.54
N GLU A 37 -4.10 -19.32 13.84
CA GLU A 37 -4.19 -18.16 14.72
C GLU A 37 -2.85 -17.40 14.84
N ASP A 38 -1.71 -18.09 14.80
CA ASP A 38 -0.39 -17.47 14.89
C ASP A 38 -0.07 -16.73 13.59
N GLU A 39 -0.40 -17.30 12.43
CA GLU A 39 -0.25 -16.64 11.13
C GLU A 39 -1.11 -15.39 11.03
N ILE A 40 -2.38 -15.45 11.47
CA ILE A 40 -3.28 -14.29 11.50
C ILE A 40 -2.71 -13.19 12.41
N ALA A 41 -2.16 -13.55 13.57
CA ALA A 41 -1.58 -12.58 14.50
C ALA A 41 -0.34 -11.89 13.91
N ASP A 42 0.59 -12.66 13.35
CA ASP A 42 1.83 -12.15 12.79
C ASP A 42 1.58 -11.29 11.54
N ILE A 43 0.82 -11.81 10.57
CA ILE A 43 0.47 -11.07 9.34
C ILE A 43 -0.43 -9.88 9.67
N GLY A 44 -1.32 -10.00 10.66
CA GLY A 44 -2.18 -8.92 11.10
C GLY A 44 -1.40 -7.72 11.63
N ASN A 45 -0.30 -7.96 12.36
CA ASN A 45 0.60 -6.91 12.83
C ASN A 45 1.30 -6.21 11.66
N ASP A 46 1.83 -6.97 10.70
CA ASP A 46 2.49 -6.41 9.51
C ASP A 46 1.50 -5.63 8.62
N LEU A 47 0.27 -6.11 8.48
CA LEU A 47 -0.80 -5.44 7.75
C LEU A 47 -1.11 -4.05 8.34
N ILE A 48 -1.06 -3.90 9.67
CA ILE A 48 -1.24 -2.60 10.33
C ILE A 48 -0.15 -1.62 9.88
N GLU A 49 1.11 -2.04 9.87
CA GLU A 49 2.23 -1.21 9.42
C GLU A 49 2.09 -0.80 7.95
N VAL A 50 1.69 -1.73 7.08
CA VAL A 50 1.40 -1.43 5.66
C VAL A 50 0.30 -0.39 5.52
N ARG A 51 -0.80 -0.50 6.29
CA ARG A 51 -1.90 0.47 6.27
C ARG A 51 -1.50 1.84 6.80
N LEU A 52 -0.68 1.88 7.86
CA LEU A 52 -0.13 3.11 8.43
C LEU A 52 0.79 3.85 7.45
N LEU A 53 1.51 3.11 6.59
CA LEU A 53 2.30 3.70 5.50
C LEU A 53 1.42 4.12 4.31
N LEU A 54 0.57 3.21 3.83
CA LEU A 54 -0.18 3.37 2.58
C LEU A 54 -1.17 4.53 2.65
N LYS A 55 -1.94 4.66 3.74
CA LYS A 55 -2.98 5.70 3.88
C LYS A 55 -2.43 7.12 3.70
N PRO A 56 -1.47 7.60 4.52
CA PRO A 56 -0.94 8.95 4.37
C PRO A 56 -0.14 9.14 3.08
N LEU A 57 0.53 8.10 2.57
CA LEU A 57 1.23 8.18 1.29
C LEU A 57 0.24 8.40 0.14
N ARG A 58 -0.86 7.66 0.13
CA ARG A 58 -1.95 7.79 -0.85
C ARG A 58 -2.59 9.16 -0.83
N GLU A 59 -2.96 9.66 0.36
CA GLU A 59 -3.56 10.99 0.53
C GLU A 59 -2.64 12.10 0.01
N ARG A 60 -1.33 12.02 0.31
CA ARG A 60 -0.33 12.97 -0.18
C ARG A 60 -0.13 12.88 -1.70
N ALA A 61 -0.12 11.66 -2.23
CA ALA A 61 0.03 11.41 -3.66
C ALA A 61 -1.15 12.00 -4.45
N ILE A 62 -2.39 11.74 -4.03
CA ILE A 62 -3.60 12.30 -4.65
C ILE A 62 -3.58 13.82 -4.58
N LYS A 63 -3.21 14.40 -3.43
CA LYS A 63 -3.13 15.86 -3.28
C LYS A 63 -2.12 16.49 -4.25
N GLN A 64 -1.03 15.80 -4.57
CA GLN A 64 0.05 16.32 -5.41
C GLN A 64 -0.17 16.08 -6.91
N PHE A 65 -0.68 14.89 -7.29
CA PHE A 65 -0.74 14.42 -8.67
C PHE A 65 -2.18 14.17 -9.18
N GLY A 66 -3.19 14.32 -8.32
CA GLY A 66 -4.60 14.05 -8.63
C GLY A 66 -4.99 12.59 -8.49
N GLU A 67 -6.29 12.29 -8.68
CA GLU A 67 -6.87 10.95 -8.50
C GLU A 67 -6.30 9.89 -9.47
N GLY A 68 -5.74 10.31 -10.61
CA GLY A 68 -5.17 9.39 -11.60
C GLY A 68 -3.98 8.56 -11.08
N ILE A 69 -3.28 9.04 -10.04
CA ILE A 69 -2.11 8.36 -9.49
C ILE A 69 -2.44 7.05 -8.77
N VAL A 70 -3.69 6.89 -8.31
CA VAL A 70 -4.19 5.68 -7.66
C VAL A 70 -5.01 4.79 -8.61
N ASN A 71 -5.11 5.18 -9.88
CA ASN A 71 -5.71 4.33 -10.89
C ASN A 71 -4.68 3.34 -11.43
N PHE A 72 -4.76 2.09 -10.99
CA PHE A 72 -3.90 0.98 -11.41
C PHE A 72 -4.53 0.11 -12.50
N SER A 73 -5.68 0.51 -13.06
CA SER A 73 -6.27 -0.24 -14.17
C SER A 73 -5.33 -0.23 -15.38
N ARG A 74 -5.30 -1.36 -16.09
CA ARG A 74 -4.62 -1.48 -17.38
C ARG A 74 -5.55 -1.15 -18.56
N GLU A 75 -6.77 -0.73 -18.26
CA GLU A 75 -7.72 -0.28 -19.26
C GLU A 75 -7.18 1.05 -19.81
N SER A 76 -6.91 1.05 -21.11
CA SER A 76 -6.18 2.09 -21.83
C SER A 76 -6.67 3.49 -21.49
N MET A 77 -5.72 4.38 -21.18
CA MET A 77 -5.89 5.82 -21.34
C MET A 77 -6.22 6.18 -22.79
#